data_AF-A0A7W8ADZ7-F1
#
_entry.id   AF-A0A7W8ADZ7-F1
#
_cell.length_a   1.000
_cell.length_b   1.000
_cell.length_c   1.000
_cell.angle_alpha   90.00
_cell.angle_beta   90.00
_cell.angle_gamma   90.00
#
_symmetry.space_group_name_H-M   'P 1'
#
loop_
_entity.id
_entity.type
_entity.pdbx_description
1 polymer ?
#
loop_
_entity_poly.entity_id
_entity_poly.type
_entity_poly.pdbx_seq_one_letter_code
_entity_poly.pdbx_strand_id
1 'polypeptide(L)'
;MLVVLILLAVGIAGVYCVSLVVAPRGALRAGPYLSGARPAEHALSRYHVRWYAVTLIFLAFDMEMVFMYPWALVVAEVGTVAVVEMFLFLGLLMVGVVYAWCEGALRWV
;
A
#
# COMPACT_ATOMS: atom_id res chain seq x y z
N MET A 1 -29.59 12.78 3.69
CA MET A 1 -28.30 12.10 4.00
C MET A 1 -28.43 11.08 5.13
N LEU A 2 -28.93 11.46 6.32
CA LEU A 2 -29.10 10.53 7.46
C LEU A 2 -30.00 9.32 7.15
N VAL A 3 -31.17 9.54 6.54
CA VAL A 3 -32.11 8.46 6.18
C VAL A 3 -31.50 7.46 5.20
N VAL A 4 -30.72 7.94 4.24
CA VAL A 4 -30.02 7.11 3.25
C VAL A 4 -28.95 6.23 3.94
N LEU A 5 -28.21 6.78 4.90
CA LEU A 5 -27.23 6.03 5.69
C LEU A 5 -27.88 4.93 6.55
N ILE A 6 -29.03 5.21 7.16
CA ILE A 6 -29.78 4.24 7.96
C ILE A 6 -30.29 3.09 7.08
N LEU A 7 -30.84 3.39 5.91
CA LEU A 7 -31.31 2.36 4.97
C LEU A 7 -30.16 1.46 4.49
N LEU A 8 -28.99 2.04 4.19
CA LEU A 8 -27.79 1.27 3.83
C LEU A 8 -27.32 0.37 4.98
N ALA A 9 -27.26 0.89 6.20
CA ALA A 9 -26.84 0.12 7.37
C ALA A 9 -27.79 -1.06 7.64
N VAL A 10 -29.10 -0.84 7.55
CA VAL A 10 -30.13 -1.89 7.71
C VAL A 10 -30.03 -2.92 6.59
N GLY A 11 -29.83 -2.49 5.35
CA GLY A 11 -29.64 -3.39 4.20
C GLY A 11 -28.42 -4.29 4.38
N ILE A 12 -27.28 -3.72 4.77
CA ILE A 12 -26.04 -4.47 5.05
C ILE A 12 -26.28 -5.45 6.20
N ALA A 13 -26.84 -4.99 7.32
CA ALA A 13 -27.13 -5.83 8.47
C ALA A 13 -28.08 -6.98 8.13
N GLY A 14 -29.10 -6.73 7.29
CA GLY A 14 -30.03 -7.74 6.80
C GLY A 14 -29.33 -8.82 5.99
N VAL A 15 -28.45 -8.44 5.06
CA VAL A 15 -27.66 -9.40 4.25
C VAL A 15 -26.76 -10.25 5.13
N TYR A 16 -26.06 -9.64 6.11
CA TYR A 16 -25.24 -10.39 7.06
C TYR A 16 -26.06 -11.34 7.94
N CYS A 17 -27.24 -10.90 8.41
CA CYS A 17 -28.14 -11.73 9.20
C CYS A 17 -28.59 -12.98 8.42
N VAL A 18 -29.02 -12.79 7.17
CA VAL A 18 -29.38 -13.90 6.27
C VAL A 18 -28.17 -14.81 6.04
N SER A 19 -26.98 -14.24 5.77
CA SER A 19 -25.76 -15.03 5.59
C SER A 19 -25.42 -15.88 6.80
N LEU A 20 -25.58 -15.38 8.03
CA LEU A 20 -25.29 -16.11 9.26
C LEU A 20 -26.30 -17.22 9.54
N VAL A 21 -27.57 -17.03 9.15
CA VAL A 21 -28.64 -18.02 9.33
C VAL A 21 -28.54 -19.14 8.28
N VAL A 22 -28.22 -18.79 7.04
CA VAL A 22 -28.14 -19.74 5.91
C VAL A 22 -26.78 -20.44 5.86
N ALA A 23 -25.71 -19.84 6.40
CA ALA A 23 -24.39 -20.45 6.39
C ALA A 23 -24.39 -21.84 7.06
N PRO A 24 -23.89 -22.88 6.38
CA PRO A 24 -23.80 -24.22 6.95
C PRO A 24 -22.91 -24.19 8.19
N ARG A 25 -23.41 -24.76 9.29
CA ARG A 25 -22.68 -24.85 10.56
C ARG A 25 -21.71 -26.02 10.52
N GLY A 26 -20.41 -25.72 10.47
CA GLY A 26 -19.34 -26.71 10.53
C GLY A 26 -18.10 -26.23 9.79
N ALA A 27 -16.93 -26.51 10.35
CA ALA A 27 -15.66 -26.19 9.69
C ALA A 27 -15.49 -27.08 8.45
N LEU A 28 -15.93 -26.59 7.28
CA LEU A 28 -15.34 -27.02 6.02
C LEU A 28 -13.84 -26.79 6.18
N ARG A 29 -13.04 -27.87 6.18
CA ARG A 29 -11.58 -27.75 6.24
C ARG A 29 -11.14 -27.06 4.95
N ALA A 30 -11.12 -25.74 4.97
CA ALA A 30 -10.65 -24.92 3.87
C ALA A 30 -9.12 -25.01 3.86
N GLY A 31 -8.60 -25.98 3.13
CA GLY A 31 -7.21 -26.03 2.73
C GLY A 31 -6.94 -25.14 1.53
N PRO A 32 -5.68 -24.91 1.16
CA PRO A 32 -5.33 -24.24 -0.10
C PRO A 32 -6.06 -24.89 -1.28
N TYR A 33 -6.76 -24.07 -2.06
CA TYR A 33 -7.74 -24.50 -3.07
C TYR A 33 -7.18 -25.43 -4.17
N LEU A 34 -5.85 -25.49 -4.37
CA LEU A 34 -5.28 -26.09 -5.58
C LEU A 34 -4.23 -27.19 -5.37
N SER A 35 -3.64 -27.34 -4.18
CA SER A 35 -2.48 -28.25 -4.04
C SER A 35 -2.77 -29.56 -3.31
N GLY A 36 -3.83 -29.67 -2.51
CA GLY A 36 -4.11 -30.85 -1.66
C GLY A 36 -3.07 -31.13 -0.56
N ALA A 37 -1.88 -30.53 -0.68
CA ALA A 37 -0.81 -30.56 0.30
C ALA A 37 -1.14 -29.61 1.45
N ARG A 38 -0.72 -30.01 2.66
CA ARG A 38 -0.75 -29.10 3.81
C ARG A 38 0.27 -27.98 3.56
N PRO A 39 -0.04 -26.71 3.91
CA PRO A 39 0.92 -25.63 3.80
C PRO A 39 2.21 -26.02 4.52
N ALA A 40 3.33 -26.01 3.80
CA ALA A 40 4.65 -26.27 4.38
C ALA A 40 5.16 -25.05 5.16
N GLU A 41 4.74 -23.86 4.76
CA GLU A 41 5.06 -22.60 5.43
C GLU A 41 3.81 -21.89 5.94
N HIS A 42 4.00 -21.02 6.93
CA HIS A 42 2.93 -20.17 7.43
C HIS A 42 2.45 -19.18 6.35
N ALA A 43 1.14 -18.87 6.35
CA ALA A 43 0.54 -17.93 5.39
C ALA A 43 1.13 -16.51 5.44
N LEU A 44 1.82 -16.16 6.52
CA LEU A 44 2.52 -14.89 6.72
C LEU A 44 4.05 -15.02 6.65
N SER A 45 4.55 -16.15 6.15
CA SER A 45 5.98 -16.34 5.93
C SER A 45 6.51 -15.24 5.01
N ARG A 46 7.44 -14.43 5.53
CA ARG A 46 8.04 -13.29 4.84
C ARG A 46 9.12 -13.81 3.88
N TYR A 47 8.72 -14.58 2.89
CA TYR A 47 9.66 -15.36 2.07
C TYR A 47 10.49 -14.51 1.07
N HIS A 48 10.23 -13.20 0.96
CA HIS A 48 10.93 -12.35 0.00
C HIS A 48 11.29 -10.99 0.60
N VAL A 49 12.54 -10.83 1.05
CA VAL A 49 13.13 -9.57 1.54
C VAL A 49 13.00 -8.43 0.50
N ARG A 50 12.94 -8.78 -0.78
CA ARG A 50 12.86 -7.85 -1.91
C ARG A 50 11.67 -6.88 -1.86
N TRP A 51 10.52 -7.30 -1.34
CA TRP A 51 9.35 -6.43 -1.25
C TRP A 51 9.56 -5.26 -0.28
N TYR A 52 10.40 -5.44 0.76
CA TYR A 52 10.68 -4.36 1.71
C TYR A 52 11.39 -3.18 1.05
N ALA A 53 12.39 -3.43 0.20
CA ALA A 53 13.11 -2.37 -0.47
C ALA A 53 12.19 -1.55 -1.38
N VAL A 54 11.34 -2.22 -2.16
CA VAL A 54 10.35 -1.55 -3.02
C VAL A 54 9.36 -0.73 -2.19
N THR A 55 8.85 -1.27 -1.08
CA THR A 55 7.93 -0.54 -0.19
C THR A 55 8.59 0.67 0.46
N LEU A 56 9.84 0.55 0.91
CA LEU A 56 10.57 1.67 1.52
C LEU A 56 10.84 2.79 0.52
N ILE A 57 11.22 2.45 -0.72
CA ILE A 57 11.40 3.43 -1.80
C ILE A 57 10.07 4.11 -2.13
N PHE A 58 8.99 3.33 -2.26
CA PHE A 58 7.65 3.88 -2.50
C PHE A 58 7.23 4.84 -1.38
N LEU A 59 7.41 4.45 -0.11
CA LEU A 59 7.08 5.28 1.04
C LEU A 59 7.91 6.58 1.07
N ALA A 60 9.19 6.51 0.72
CA ALA A 60 10.05 7.69 0.67
C ALA A 60 9.59 8.67 -0.44
N PHE A 61 9.19 8.17 -1.61
CA PHE A 61 8.62 8.98 -2.68
C PHE A 61 7.24 9.55 -2.34
N ASP A 62 6.39 8.79 -1.67
CA ASP A 62 5.07 9.27 -1.24
C ASP A 62 5.18 10.43 -0.24
N MET A 63 6.13 10.32 0.69
CA MET A 63 6.47 11.42 1.62
C MET A 63 7.01 12.65 0.90
N GLU A 64 7.74 12.51 -0.21
CA GLU A 64 8.19 13.63 -1.02
C GLU A 64 7.04 14.39 -1.67
N MET A 65 6.03 13.70 -2.20
CA MET A 65 4.85 14.34 -2.76
C MET A 65 4.13 15.24 -1.73
N VAL A 66 4.12 14.82 -0.46
CA VAL A 66 3.58 15.64 0.64
C VAL A 66 4.34 16.96 0.79
N PHE A 67 5.66 16.98 0.57
CA PHE A 67 6.47 18.20 0.60
C PHE A 67 6.34 19.05 -0.68
N MET A 68 6.04 18.43 -1.82
CA MET A 68 5.82 19.15 -3.09
C MET A 68 4.55 20.01 -3.08
N TYR A 69 3.49 19.59 -2.39
CA TYR A 69 2.24 20.35 -2.31
C TYR A 69 2.39 21.77 -1.74
N PRO A 70 2.93 21.98 -0.52
CA PRO A 70 3.12 23.32 0.01
C PRO A 70 4.16 24.12 -0.78
N TRP A 71 5.22 23.46 -1.28
CA TRP A 71 6.21 24.11 -2.13
C TRP A 71 5.59 24.72 -3.40
N ALA A 72 4.70 23.99 -4.07
CA ALA A 72 4.04 24.46 -5.29
C ALA A 72 3.19 25.72 -5.07
N LEU A 73 2.74 25.96 -3.83
CA LEU A 73 1.97 27.16 -3.47
C LEU A 73 2.88 28.39 -3.26
N VAL A 74 4.08 28.19 -2.71
CA VAL A 74 4.98 29.29 -2.32
C VAL A 74 6.10 29.58 -3.32
N VAL A 75 6.32 28.71 -4.31
CA VAL A 75 7.42 28.83 -5.28
C VAL A 75 7.40 30.18 -6.04
N ALA A 76 6.21 30.72 -6.32
CA ALA A 76 6.07 32.00 -7.01
C ALA A 76 6.53 33.20 -6.14
N GLU A 77 6.42 33.10 -4.82
CA GLU A 77 6.81 34.15 -3.87
C GLU A 77 8.30 34.06 -3.53
N VAL A 78 8.81 32.84 -3.32
CA VAL A 78 10.22 32.60 -2.96
C VAL A 78 11.15 32.72 -4.18
N GLY A 79 10.66 32.39 -5.38
CA GLY A 79 11.41 32.50 -6.63
C GLY A 79 12.42 31.37 -6.83
N THR A 80 13.55 31.68 -7.46
CA THR A 80 14.52 30.68 -7.97
C THR A 80 15.16 29.82 -6.90
N VAL A 81 15.30 30.32 -5.67
CA VAL A 81 15.87 29.56 -4.55
C VAL A 81 15.02 28.34 -4.23
N ALA A 82 13.69 28.51 -4.14
CA ALA A 82 12.77 27.39 -3.90
C ALA A 82 12.83 26.34 -5.02
N VAL A 83 13.05 26.76 -6.27
CA VAL A 83 13.22 25.82 -7.38
C VAL A 83 14.48 24.98 -7.20
N VAL A 84 15.61 25.61 -6.86
CA VAL A 84 16.88 24.90 -6.65
C VAL A 84 16.79 23.93 -5.46
N GLU A 85 16.18 24.36 -4.35
CA GLU A 85 15.98 23.52 -3.17
C GLU A 85 15.14 22.28 -3.48
N MET A 86 14.06 22.43 -4.26
CA MET A 86 13.22 21.30 -4.66
C MET A 86 13.96 20.31 -5.56
N PHE A 87 14.73 20.78 -6.53
CA PHE A 87 15.54 19.89 -7.37
C PHE A 87 16.68 19.22 -6.60
N LEU A 88 17.26 19.89 -5.58
CA LEU A 88 18.22 19.27 -4.67
C LEU A 88 17.57 18.16 -3.83
N PHE A 89 16.36 18.39 -3.32
CA PHE A 89 15.60 17.41 -2.57
C PHE A 89 15.26 16.17 -3.42
N LEU A 90 14.72 16.39 -4.62
CA LEU A 90 14.42 15.33 -5.59
C LEU A 90 15.70 14.58 -6.01
N GLY A 91 16.80 15.30 -6.20
CA GLY A 91 18.11 14.73 -6.49
C GLY A 91 18.63 13.81 -5.38
N LEU A 92 18.45 14.19 -4.13
CA LEU A 92 18.84 13.35 -2.97
C LEU A 92 18.04 12.04 -2.94
N LEU A 93 16.74 12.09 -3.23
CA LEU A 93 15.89 10.90 -3.32
C LEU A 93 16.29 9.99 -4.49
N MET A 94 16.60 10.57 -5.64
CA MET A 94 17.11 9.83 -6.80
C MET A 94 18.42 9.08 -6.48
N VAL A 95 19.30 9.63 -5.65
CA VAL A 95 20.50 8.89 -5.19
C VAL A 95 20.12 7.62 -4.43
N GLY A 96 19.10 7.67 -3.56
CA GLY A 96 18.61 6.50 -2.84
C GLY A 96 18.04 5.41 -3.77
N VAL A 97 17.37 5.82 -4.84
CA VAL A 97 16.82 4.91 -5.86
C VAL A 97 17.92 4.26 -6.69
N VAL A 98 18.90 5.05 -7.11
CA VAL A 98 20.08 4.54 -7.84
C VAL A 98 20.85 3.55 -6.96
N TYR A 99 21.01 3.84 -5.67
CA TYR A 99 21.63 2.91 -4.73
C TYR A 99 20.86 1.58 -4.67
N ALA A 100 19.54 1.62 -4.50
CA ALA A 100 18.73 0.41 -4.46
C ALA A 100 18.74 -0.37 -5.79
N TRP A 101 18.85 0.33 -6.92
CA TRP A 101 19.04 -0.29 -8.24
C TRP A 101 20.37 -1.05 -8.31
N CYS A 102 21.46 -0.41 -7.87
CA CYS A 102 22.79 -1.02 -7.82
C CYS A 102 22.83 -2.26 -6.91
N GLU A 103 22.12 -2.23 -5.79
CA GLU A 103 22.00 -3.37 -4.86
C GLU A 103 21.16 -4.53 -5.44
N GLY A 104 20.56 -4.35 -6.61
CA GLY A 104 19.74 -5.37 -7.27
C GLY A 104 18.39 -5.58 -6.61
N ALA A 105 17.92 -4.63 -5.78
CA ALA A 105 16.60 -4.68 -5.16
C ALA A 105 15.46 -4.68 -6.20
N LEU A 106 15.74 -4.16 -7.41
CA LEU A 106 14.79 -4.02 -8.51
C LEU A 106 14.91 -5.12 -9.59
N ARG A 107 15.82 -6.10 -9.44
CA ARG A 107 16.03 -7.18 -10.42
C ARG A 107 15.04 -8.32 -10.22
N TRP A 108 14.28 -8.64 -11.27
CA TRP A 108 13.33 -9.75 -11.35
C TRP A 108 13.91 -10.88 -12.19
N VAL A 109 14.66 -11.76 -11.53
CA VAL A 109 15.03 -13.10 -12.01
C VAL A 109 14.72 -14.06 -10.87
#